data_AF-A0A9D5IIC5-F1
#
_entry.id   AF-A0A9D5IIC5-F1
#
_cell.length_a   1.000
_cell.length_b   1.000
_cell.length_c   1.000
_cell.angle_alpha   90.00
_cell.angle_beta   90.00
_cell.angle_gamma   90.00
#
_symmetry.space_group_name_H-M   'P 1'
#
loop_
_entity.id
_entity.type
_entity.pdbx_description
1 polymer ?
#
loop_
_entity_poly.entity_id
_entity_poly.type
_entity_poly.pdbx_seq_one_letter_code
_entity_poly.pdbx_strand_id
1 'polypeptide(L)'
;MSEPVTGGAVLEPPAPKAEPRPQSSRQRGLVGSAIGSIAGSIPTLFVVVVAGAVGWWGHHSGWKLPKFSELNGHVKEKDDWCGEHNVPESICVECDPDLLPRPALREWCKLHGVPECTLCNPELAQLPKTPVVTASDLDRAKRALDFTDRPSNNSICRSHHRRIQFATARDADKAGVTVEPVWTAPAVEFVSAPGEIGYDQSRVAHLSARSPGTVRKVFKHLGQDVKAGELLALVDAAEVGKAKAELLQAFAGHQLKAETLTSVKQSGGAVSGARLREVEAALVEAEIRLSAGCQSLTNLGLPFE
;
A
#
# COMPACT_ATOMS: atom_id res chain seq x y z
N MET A 1 32.90 -31.90 -36.09
CA MET A 1 31.98 -32.92 -35.55
C MET A 1 30.83 -32.14 -34.92
N SER A 2 29.59 -32.11 -35.37
CA SER A 2 28.92 -32.71 -36.52
C SER A 2 27.67 -31.86 -36.82
N GLU A 3 27.16 -32.00 -38.03
CA GLU A 3 26.15 -31.25 -38.79
C GLU A 3 24.76 -31.06 -38.13
N PRO A 4 23.94 -30.10 -38.62
CA PRO A 4 22.50 -30.08 -38.42
C PRO A 4 21.76 -30.94 -39.47
N VAL A 5 20.78 -31.72 -39.00
CA VAL A 5 19.92 -32.58 -39.83
C VAL A 5 18.86 -31.76 -40.56
N THR A 6 18.81 -31.95 -41.87
CA THR A 6 17.84 -31.46 -42.85
C THR A 6 16.59 -32.33 -42.94
N GLY A 7 15.47 -31.70 -43.28
CA GLY A 7 14.62 -32.13 -44.40
C GLY A 7 13.52 -33.16 -44.12
N GLY A 8 12.27 -32.70 -44.19
CA GLY A 8 11.08 -33.55 -44.33
C GLY A 8 9.95 -32.79 -45.01
N ALA A 9 10.08 -32.54 -46.31
CA ALA A 9 9.01 -32.00 -47.15
C ALA A 9 8.00 -33.11 -47.44
N VAL A 10 6.76 -32.92 -46.97
CA VAL A 10 5.62 -33.80 -47.26
C VAL A 10 5.13 -33.50 -48.67
N LEU A 11 5.19 -34.51 -49.52
CA LEU A 11 4.78 -34.49 -50.93
C LEU A 11 3.24 -34.44 -51.03
N GLU A 12 2.72 -33.47 -51.78
CA GLU A 12 1.34 -33.50 -52.28
C GLU A 12 1.13 -34.63 -53.29
N PRO A 13 -0.02 -35.33 -53.27
CA PRO A 13 -0.35 -36.36 -54.25
C PRO A 13 -0.76 -35.75 -55.61
N PRO A 14 -0.43 -36.42 -56.74
CA PRO A 14 -0.75 -35.91 -58.07
C PRO A 14 -2.24 -36.00 -58.42
N ALA A 15 -2.74 -35.00 -59.14
CA ALA A 15 -4.11 -34.92 -59.63
C ALA A 15 -4.49 -36.09 -60.58
N PRO A 16 -5.73 -36.60 -60.54
CA PRO A 16 -6.17 -37.69 -61.39
C PRO A 16 -6.33 -37.27 -62.87
N LYS A 17 -5.87 -38.14 -63.78
CA LYS A 17 -5.98 -37.98 -65.25
C LYS A 17 -7.44 -38.13 -65.69
N ALA A 18 -7.90 -37.21 -66.52
CA ALA A 18 -9.23 -37.24 -67.15
C ALA A 18 -9.33 -38.37 -68.19
N GLU A 19 -10.37 -39.18 -68.10
CA GLU A 19 -10.73 -40.20 -69.09
C GLU A 19 -11.42 -39.55 -70.32
N PRO A 20 -11.15 -40.02 -71.55
CA PRO A 20 -11.80 -39.52 -72.75
C PRO A 20 -13.24 -40.06 -72.89
N ARG A 21 -14.18 -39.16 -73.16
CA ARG A 21 -15.58 -39.47 -73.49
C ARG A 21 -15.68 -40.36 -74.75
N PRO A 22 -16.54 -41.39 -74.75
CA PRO A 22 -16.77 -42.20 -75.95
C PRO A 22 -17.57 -41.41 -76.99
N GLN A 23 -17.08 -41.43 -78.23
CA GLN A 23 -17.78 -41.00 -79.43
C GLN A 23 -18.81 -42.06 -79.82
N SER A 24 -20.11 -41.78 -79.62
CA SER A 24 -21.18 -42.59 -80.19
C SER A 24 -21.40 -42.20 -81.65
N SER A 25 -21.16 -43.14 -82.55
CA SER A 25 -21.35 -43.00 -83.98
C SER A 25 -22.55 -43.83 -84.45
N ARG A 26 -23.20 -43.33 -85.51
CA ARG A 26 -24.18 -44.03 -86.39
C ARG A 26 -25.57 -44.31 -85.77
N GLN A 27 -26.68 -44.13 -86.48
CA GLN A 27 -26.93 -44.46 -87.89
C GLN A 27 -28.07 -43.62 -88.47
N ARG A 28 -27.90 -43.23 -89.74
CA ARG A 28 -28.97 -42.72 -90.63
C ARG A 28 -29.88 -43.89 -91.03
N GLY A 29 -31.18 -43.74 -90.84
CA GLY A 29 -32.22 -44.50 -91.52
C GLY A 29 -32.95 -43.58 -92.48
N LEU A 30 -32.76 -43.83 -93.77
CA LEU A 30 -33.45 -43.21 -94.89
C LEU A 30 -34.68 -44.07 -95.20
N VAL A 31 -35.83 -43.44 -95.43
CA VAL A 31 -36.98 -43.85 -96.29
C VAL A 31 -38.25 -43.25 -95.71
N GLY A 32 -38.96 -42.44 -96.51
CA GLY A 32 -40.37 -42.13 -96.22
C GLY A 32 -40.86 -40.73 -96.55
N SER A 33 -40.89 -40.39 -97.85
CA SER A 33 -41.95 -39.61 -98.48
C SER A 33 -42.17 -38.14 -98.09
N ALA A 34 -41.94 -37.28 -99.08
CA ALA A 34 -42.39 -35.91 -99.14
C ALA A 34 -43.92 -35.84 -99.23
N ILE A 35 -44.58 -35.34 -98.19
CA ILE A 35 -45.84 -34.57 -98.30
C ILE A 35 -45.82 -33.48 -97.21
N GLY A 36 -45.74 -32.23 -97.65
CA GLY A 36 -46.56 -31.17 -97.05
C GLY A 36 -45.96 -30.31 -95.95
N SER A 37 -44.87 -29.59 -96.25
CA SER A 37 -44.55 -28.31 -95.61
C SER A 37 -45.80 -27.44 -95.45
N ILE A 38 -46.32 -27.32 -94.23
CA ILE A 38 -47.15 -26.21 -93.68
C ILE A 38 -47.33 -26.35 -92.15
N ALA A 39 -47.09 -27.51 -91.52
CA ALA A 39 -47.30 -27.72 -90.08
C ALA A 39 -46.07 -27.51 -89.15
N GLY A 40 -44.89 -27.17 -89.69
CA GLY A 40 -43.65 -26.99 -88.91
C GLY A 40 -43.39 -25.58 -88.38
N SER A 41 -44.11 -24.57 -88.91
CA SER A 41 -43.89 -23.15 -88.57
C SER A 41 -44.85 -22.62 -87.50
N ILE A 42 -45.88 -23.40 -87.14
CA ILE A 42 -46.90 -23.00 -86.16
C ILE A 42 -46.30 -22.75 -84.76
N PRO A 43 -45.39 -23.59 -84.22
CA PRO A 43 -44.83 -23.35 -82.90
C PRO A 43 -43.96 -22.08 -82.86
N THR A 44 -43.19 -21.83 -83.91
CA THR A 44 -42.28 -20.67 -84.00
C THR A 44 -43.05 -19.37 -84.16
N LEU A 45 -44.12 -19.37 -84.97
CA LEU A 45 -44.99 -18.21 -85.15
C LEU A 45 -45.77 -17.92 -83.86
N PHE A 46 -46.21 -18.95 -83.14
CA PHE A 46 -46.83 -18.79 -81.82
C PHE A 46 -45.86 -18.17 -80.81
N VAL A 47 -44.60 -18.63 -80.76
CA VAL A 47 -43.57 -18.05 -79.86
C VAL A 47 -43.28 -16.59 -80.23
N VAL A 48 -43.19 -16.24 -81.51
CA VAL A 48 -42.97 -14.84 -81.94
C VAL A 48 -44.16 -13.96 -81.60
N VAL A 49 -45.40 -14.46 -81.77
CA VAL A 49 -46.62 -13.74 -81.39
C VAL A 49 -46.70 -13.55 -79.87
N VAL A 50 -46.39 -14.57 -79.08
CA VAL A 50 -46.36 -14.48 -77.61
C VAL A 50 -45.26 -13.53 -77.13
N ALA A 51 -44.05 -13.64 -77.67
CA ALA A 51 -42.95 -12.72 -77.33
C ALA A 51 -43.25 -11.28 -77.75
N GLY A 52 -43.88 -11.08 -78.91
CA GLY A 52 -44.37 -9.78 -79.37
C GLY A 52 -45.48 -9.22 -78.47
N ALA A 53 -46.43 -10.04 -78.03
CA ALA A 53 -47.49 -9.65 -77.10
C ALA A 53 -46.95 -9.29 -75.71
N VAL A 54 -45.97 -10.05 -75.20
CA VAL A 54 -45.29 -9.77 -73.93
C VAL A 54 -44.41 -8.52 -74.02
N GLY A 55 -43.72 -8.32 -75.15
CA GLY A 55 -42.94 -7.10 -75.41
C GLY A 55 -43.81 -5.86 -75.55
N TRP A 56 -44.94 -5.97 -76.26
CA TRP A 56 -45.92 -4.89 -76.39
C TRP A 56 -46.60 -4.58 -75.05
N TRP A 57 -46.99 -5.61 -74.29
CA TRP A 57 -47.52 -5.45 -72.95
C TRP A 57 -46.49 -4.79 -72.03
N GLY A 58 -45.23 -5.27 -72.03
CA GLY A 58 -44.16 -4.70 -71.23
C GLY A 58 -43.84 -3.25 -71.58
N HIS A 59 -43.85 -2.89 -72.85
CA HIS A 59 -43.68 -1.50 -73.31
C HIS A 59 -44.84 -0.61 -72.84
N HIS A 60 -46.07 -1.12 -72.83
CA HIS A 60 -47.25 -0.34 -72.47
C HIS A 60 -47.54 -0.31 -70.96
N SER A 61 -47.10 -1.32 -70.21
CA SER A 61 -47.30 -1.46 -68.76
C SER A 61 -46.13 -0.94 -67.92
N GLY A 62 -45.13 -0.30 -68.55
CA GLY A 62 -43.95 0.23 -67.86
C GLY A 62 -43.07 -0.85 -67.22
N TRP A 63 -43.13 -2.09 -67.73
CA TRP A 63 -42.38 -3.20 -67.17
C TRP A 63 -40.89 -3.03 -67.49
N LYS A 64 -40.11 -2.67 -66.46
CA LYS A 64 -38.65 -2.67 -66.54
C LYS A 64 -38.17 -4.09 -66.24
N LEU A 65 -37.47 -4.72 -67.20
CA LEU A 65 -36.74 -5.95 -66.94
C LEU A 65 -35.76 -5.71 -65.78
N PRO A 66 -35.87 -6.43 -64.65
CA PRO A 66 -34.90 -6.30 -63.56
C PRO A 66 -33.52 -6.63 -64.10
N LYS A 67 -32.51 -5.87 -63.65
CA LYS A 67 -31.12 -6.16 -64.03
C LYS A 67 -30.79 -7.55 -63.49
N PHE A 68 -30.20 -8.42 -64.32
CA PHE A 68 -29.81 -9.78 -63.91
C PHE A 68 -28.88 -9.82 -62.68
N SER A 69 -28.23 -8.69 -62.35
CA SER A 69 -27.45 -8.49 -61.11
C SER A 69 -28.28 -8.52 -59.81
N GLU A 70 -29.61 -8.39 -59.87
CA GLU A 70 -30.49 -8.46 -58.69
C GLU A 70 -31.12 -9.85 -58.48
N LEU A 71 -31.14 -10.69 -59.52
CA LEU A 71 -31.77 -12.03 -59.49
C LEU A 71 -30.81 -13.14 -59.03
N ASN A 72 -29.51 -12.98 -59.27
CA ASN A 72 -28.48 -13.92 -58.82
C ASN A 72 -27.67 -13.26 -57.71
N GLY A 73 -28.24 -13.28 -56.50
CA GLY A 73 -27.72 -12.60 -55.32
C GLY A 73 -26.24 -12.85 -55.06
N HIS A 74 -25.49 -11.75 -55.01
CA HIS A 74 -24.58 -11.41 -53.93
C HIS A 74 -24.55 -9.88 -53.89
N VAL A 75 -25.42 -9.28 -53.07
CA VAL A 75 -25.17 -7.91 -52.63
C VAL A 75 -23.86 -8.00 -51.87
N LYS A 76 -22.80 -7.45 -52.45
CA LYS A 76 -21.53 -7.28 -51.77
C LYS A 76 -21.80 -6.25 -50.67
N GLU A 77 -22.18 -6.75 -49.50
CA GLU A 77 -22.21 -6.01 -48.25
C GLU A 77 -20.84 -5.32 -48.16
N LYS A 78 -20.82 -4.00 -48.07
CA LYS A 78 -19.56 -3.27 -47.89
C LYS A 78 -18.92 -3.80 -46.62
N ASP A 79 -17.60 -4.01 -46.66
CA ASP A 79 -16.82 -4.38 -45.50
C ASP A 79 -17.02 -3.30 -44.40
N ASP A 80 -17.89 -3.58 -43.43
CA ASP A 80 -18.17 -2.75 -42.25
C ASP A 80 -16.99 -2.87 -41.27
N TRP A 81 -15.80 -2.51 -41.73
CA TRP A 81 -14.56 -2.68 -40.97
C TRP A 81 -13.65 -1.46 -41.11
N CYS A 82 -13.42 -0.77 -39.99
CA CYS A 82 -12.50 0.35 -39.93
C CYS A 82 -11.06 -0.16 -39.73
N GLY A 83 -10.23 -0.08 -40.77
CA GLY A 83 -8.82 -0.50 -40.71
C GLY A 83 -7.93 0.34 -39.78
N GLU A 84 -8.30 1.59 -39.49
CA GLU A 84 -7.51 2.48 -38.62
C GLU A 84 -7.76 2.20 -37.12
N HIS A 85 -8.97 1.79 -36.75
CA HIS A 85 -9.40 1.61 -35.36
C HIS A 85 -9.68 0.16 -34.97
N ASN A 86 -9.58 -0.79 -35.91
CA ASN A 86 -9.75 -2.23 -35.70
C ASN A 86 -11.10 -2.61 -35.05
N VAL A 87 -12.16 -1.90 -35.44
CA VAL A 87 -13.54 -2.15 -35.05
C VAL A 87 -14.47 -1.96 -36.27
N PRO A 88 -15.67 -2.57 -36.29
CA PRO A 88 -16.65 -2.27 -37.33
C PRO A 88 -16.97 -0.77 -37.44
N GLU A 89 -17.13 -0.24 -38.65
CA GLU A 89 -17.38 1.20 -38.87
C GLU A 89 -18.69 1.62 -38.19
N SER A 90 -19.70 0.75 -38.20
CA SER A 90 -21.01 0.93 -37.56
C SER A 90 -20.97 1.15 -36.05
N ILE A 91 -19.89 0.72 -35.37
CA ILE A 91 -19.73 0.88 -33.92
C ILE A 91 -18.55 1.78 -33.55
N CYS A 92 -17.79 2.28 -34.52
CA CYS A 92 -16.54 2.99 -34.27
C CYS A 92 -16.79 4.37 -33.67
N VAL A 93 -16.52 4.53 -32.37
CA VAL A 93 -16.75 5.81 -31.63
C VAL A 93 -15.78 6.93 -32.02
N GLU A 94 -14.75 6.62 -32.79
CA GLU A 94 -13.81 7.59 -33.37
C GLU A 94 -14.28 8.10 -34.74
N CYS A 95 -14.99 7.28 -35.51
CA CYS A 95 -15.53 7.66 -36.82
C CYS A 95 -16.93 8.28 -36.72
N ASP A 96 -17.76 7.80 -35.78
CA ASP A 96 -19.08 8.34 -35.49
C ASP A 96 -19.12 8.92 -34.05
N PRO A 97 -19.05 10.25 -33.89
CA PRO A 97 -19.11 10.92 -32.59
C PRO A 97 -20.46 10.76 -31.87
N ASP A 98 -21.54 10.43 -32.57
CA ASP A 98 -22.89 10.33 -31.99
C ASP A 98 -23.05 9.05 -31.16
N LEU A 99 -22.25 8.00 -31.43
CA LEU A 99 -22.24 6.75 -30.67
C LEU A 99 -21.73 6.94 -29.24
N LEU A 100 -20.74 7.82 -29.05
CA LEU A 100 -20.20 8.16 -27.73
C LEU A 100 -19.59 9.56 -27.74
N PRO A 101 -20.33 10.60 -27.32
CA PRO A 101 -19.83 11.96 -27.28
C PRO A 101 -18.53 12.10 -26.46
N ARG A 102 -17.62 12.96 -26.90
CA ARG A 102 -16.40 13.29 -26.14
C ARG A 102 -16.76 14.20 -24.95
N PRO A 103 -16.38 13.83 -23.71
CA PRO A 103 -16.56 14.74 -22.59
C PRO A 103 -15.71 15.99 -22.80
N ALA A 104 -16.15 17.11 -22.23
CA ALA A 104 -15.37 18.34 -22.27
C ALA A 104 -14.02 18.12 -21.59
N LEU A 105 -12.94 18.27 -22.36
CA LEU A 105 -11.58 18.16 -21.85
C LEU A 105 -11.35 19.28 -20.84
N ARG A 106 -10.98 18.92 -19.63
CA ARG A 106 -10.59 19.88 -18.60
C ARG A 106 -9.07 19.97 -18.51
N GLU A 107 -8.59 21.15 -18.15
CA GLU A 107 -7.19 21.34 -17.83
C GLU A 107 -6.78 20.44 -16.66
N TRP A 108 -5.48 20.11 -16.62
CA TRP A 108 -4.89 19.39 -15.50
C TRP A 108 -5.15 20.11 -14.18
N CYS A 109 -5.44 19.35 -13.12
CA CYS A 109 -5.62 19.93 -11.81
C CYS A 109 -4.31 20.56 -11.33
N LYS A 110 -4.30 21.87 -11.05
CA LYS A 110 -3.10 22.60 -10.60
C LYS A 110 -2.61 22.17 -9.22
N LEU A 111 -3.50 21.64 -8.37
CA LEU A 111 -3.16 21.21 -7.00
C LEU A 111 -2.65 19.76 -6.97
N HIS A 112 -3.37 18.84 -7.62
CA HIS A 112 -3.08 17.41 -7.54
C HIS A 112 -2.28 16.88 -8.73
N GLY A 113 -2.11 17.67 -9.79
CA GLY A 113 -1.28 17.30 -10.94
C GLY A 113 -1.79 16.07 -11.68
N VAL A 114 -3.10 15.85 -11.75
CA VAL A 114 -3.73 14.73 -12.49
C VAL A 114 -4.80 15.25 -13.45
N PRO A 115 -5.01 14.60 -14.61
CA PRO A 115 -6.15 14.87 -15.47
C PRO A 115 -7.42 14.39 -14.77
N GLU A 116 -8.56 15.02 -15.06
CA GLU A 116 -9.88 14.57 -14.58
C GLU A 116 -9.95 14.33 -13.05
N CYS A 117 -9.32 15.22 -12.27
CA CYS A 117 -9.20 15.07 -10.82
C CYS A 117 -10.58 15.00 -10.13
N THR A 118 -10.95 13.82 -9.65
CA THR A 118 -12.22 13.54 -8.96
C THR A 118 -12.29 14.13 -7.55
N LEU A 119 -11.16 14.55 -6.97
CA LEU A 119 -11.15 15.30 -5.70
C LEU A 119 -11.62 16.74 -5.87
N CYS A 120 -11.21 17.40 -6.96
CA CYS A 120 -11.61 18.78 -7.26
C CYS A 120 -12.91 18.85 -8.09
N ASN A 121 -13.23 17.80 -8.84
CA ASN A 121 -14.41 17.70 -9.70
C ASN A 121 -15.10 16.35 -9.44
N PRO A 122 -15.87 16.22 -8.34
CA PRO A 122 -16.44 14.94 -7.92
C PRO A 122 -17.39 14.31 -8.94
N GLU A 123 -18.02 15.11 -9.81
CA GLU A 123 -18.90 14.67 -10.89
C GLU A 123 -18.19 13.86 -11.98
N LEU A 124 -16.85 13.88 -12.03
CA LEU A 124 -16.07 13.03 -12.91
C LEU A 124 -15.94 11.60 -12.39
N ALA A 125 -16.25 11.36 -11.12
CA ALA A 125 -16.35 10.00 -10.62
C ALA A 125 -17.55 9.34 -11.30
N GLN A 126 -17.29 8.40 -12.22
CA GLN A 126 -18.28 7.64 -13.00
C GLN A 126 -19.06 6.66 -12.10
N LEU A 127 -19.59 7.16 -10.99
CA LEU A 127 -20.34 6.45 -9.98
C LEU A 127 -21.84 6.77 -10.13
N PRO A 128 -22.74 5.85 -9.69
CA PRO A 128 -24.18 6.10 -9.73
C PRO A 128 -24.62 7.35 -8.98
N LYS A 129 -23.86 7.73 -7.96
CA LYS A 129 -24.05 8.95 -7.17
C LYS A 129 -22.74 9.71 -7.09
N THR A 130 -22.80 11.01 -7.35
CA THR A 130 -21.66 11.90 -7.22
C THR A 130 -21.13 11.87 -5.77
N PRO A 131 -19.84 11.55 -5.56
CA PRO A 131 -19.24 11.54 -4.24
C PRO A 131 -19.19 12.96 -3.66
N VAL A 132 -19.37 13.07 -2.35
CA VAL A 132 -19.19 14.34 -1.63
C VAL A 132 -17.77 14.38 -1.10
N VAL A 133 -16.96 15.31 -1.61
CA VAL A 133 -15.59 15.53 -1.11
C VAL A 133 -15.66 16.50 0.06
N THR A 134 -15.20 16.08 1.23
CA THR A 134 -15.23 16.91 2.44
C THR A 134 -13.95 17.76 2.54
N ALA A 135 -13.99 18.83 3.35
CA ALA A 135 -12.79 19.61 3.66
C ALA A 135 -11.69 18.74 4.31
N SER A 136 -12.08 17.76 5.13
CA SER A 136 -11.14 16.81 5.74
C SER A 136 -10.39 15.97 4.70
N ASP A 137 -11.04 15.61 3.60
CA ASP A 137 -10.43 14.83 2.52
C ASP A 137 -9.41 15.67 1.75
N LEU A 138 -9.73 16.94 1.48
CA LEU A 138 -8.80 17.88 0.85
C LEU A 138 -7.58 18.16 1.75
N ASP A 139 -7.80 18.36 3.05
CA ASP A 139 -6.71 18.55 4.01
C ASP A 139 -5.84 17.29 4.13
N ARG A 140 -6.44 16.10 4.06
CA ARG A 140 -5.70 14.83 4.04
C ARG A 140 -4.86 14.70 2.78
N ALA A 141 -5.43 14.98 1.61
CA ALA A 141 -4.72 14.95 0.34
C ALA A 141 -3.54 15.94 0.35
N LYS A 142 -3.76 17.16 0.87
CA LYS A 142 -2.71 18.17 1.02
C LYS A 142 -1.58 17.67 1.93
N ARG A 143 -1.88 17.17 3.13
CA ARG A 143 -0.86 16.64 4.06
C ARG A 143 -0.06 15.49 3.44
N ALA A 144 -0.71 14.62 2.66
CA ALA A 144 -0.03 13.52 1.98
C ALA A 144 0.93 14.03 0.88
N LEU A 145 0.52 15.05 0.12
CA LEU A 145 1.39 15.68 -0.88
C LEU A 145 2.55 16.45 -0.23
N ASP A 146 2.31 17.13 0.89
CA ASP A 146 3.34 17.87 1.63
C ASP A 146 4.33 16.95 2.38
N PHE A 147 3.98 15.67 2.60
CA PHE A 147 4.79 14.72 3.37
C PHE A 147 6.10 14.34 2.67
N THR A 148 6.09 14.16 1.35
CA THR A 148 7.26 13.73 0.58
C THR A 148 7.21 14.23 -0.85
N ASP A 149 8.37 14.58 -1.41
CA ASP A 149 8.49 14.97 -2.82
C ASP A 149 8.13 13.78 -3.73
N ARG A 150 7.26 14.03 -4.72
CA ARG A 150 6.81 13.01 -5.66
C ARG A 150 7.14 13.44 -7.09
N PRO A 151 7.37 12.48 -8.02
CA PRO A 151 7.44 12.81 -9.43
C PRO A 151 6.15 13.50 -9.87
N SER A 152 6.29 14.69 -10.48
CA SER A 152 5.16 15.38 -11.06
C SER A 152 4.78 14.76 -12.40
N ASN A 153 3.48 14.61 -12.64
CA ASN A 153 3.01 14.22 -13.96
C ASN A 153 3.25 15.37 -14.95
N ASN A 154 3.58 15.01 -16.20
CA ASN A 154 3.74 15.98 -17.27
C ASN A 154 2.37 16.48 -17.77
N SER A 155 2.03 17.73 -17.47
CA SER A 155 0.77 18.36 -17.90
C SER A 155 0.60 18.52 -19.42
N ILE A 156 1.68 18.37 -20.19
CA ILE A 156 1.65 18.38 -21.66
C ILE A 156 1.17 17.03 -22.22
N CYS A 157 1.17 15.97 -21.41
CA CYS A 157 0.79 14.63 -21.85
C CYS A 157 -0.68 14.56 -22.30
N ARG A 158 -0.92 14.28 -23.58
CA ARG A 158 -2.26 14.14 -24.18
C ARG A 158 -2.73 12.68 -24.30
N SER A 159 -1.98 11.72 -23.76
CA SER A 159 -2.32 10.30 -23.88
C SER A 159 -3.67 9.96 -23.24
N HIS A 160 -4.05 10.68 -22.17
CA HIS A 160 -5.34 10.53 -21.49
C HIS A 160 -6.55 10.94 -22.36
N HIS A 161 -6.33 11.61 -23.51
CA HIS A 161 -7.41 11.91 -24.48
C HIS A 161 -7.67 10.76 -25.46
N ARG A 162 -6.80 9.74 -25.51
CA ARG A 162 -6.93 8.64 -26.47
C ARG A 162 -7.98 7.66 -25.97
N ARG A 163 -8.92 7.30 -26.84
CA ARG A 163 -9.87 6.23 -26.58
C ARG A 163 -9.31 4.93 -27.14
N ILE A 164 -9.59 3.84 -26.43
CA ILE A 164 -9.32 2.49 -26.90
C ILE A 164 -10.68 1.81 -26.92
N GLN A 165 -11.05 1.30 -28.09
CA GLN A 165 -12.29 0.56 -28.29
C GLN A 165 -11.94 -0.86 -28.70
N PHE A 166 -12.60 -1.83 -28.09
CA PHE A 166 -12.56 -3.23 -28.52
C PHE A 166 -13.82 -3.54 -29.33
N ALA A 167 -13.69 -4.37 -30.35
CA ALA A 167 -14.83 -4.79 -31.18
C ALA A 167 -15.88 -5.54 -30.35
N THR A 168 -15.44 -6.39 -29.41
CA THR A 168 -16.32 -7.10 -28.47
C THR A 168 -15.70 -7.17 -27.07
N ALA A 169 -16.53 -7.42 -26.05
CA ALA A 169 -16.05 -7.65 -24.68
C ALA A 169 -15.08 -8.84 -24.60
N ARG A 170 -15.31 -9.89 -25.39
CA ARG A 170 -14.42 -11.06 -25.46
C ARG A 170 -13.03 -10.72 -25.97
N ASP A 171 -12.90 -9.70 -26.82
CA ASP A 171 -11.59 -9.26 -27.32
C ASP A 171 -10.83 -8.45 -26.27
N ALA A 172 -11.53 -7.69 -25.41
CA ALA A 172 -10.92 -7.10 -24.22
C ALA A 172 -10.44 -8.19 -23.24
N ASP A 173 -11.23 -9.25 -23.03
CA ASP A 173 -10.84 -10.40 -22.20
C ASP A 173 -9.61 -11.12 -22.76
N LYS A 174 -9.57 -11.39 -24.08
CA LYS A 174 -8.39 -11.97 -24.76
C LYS A 174 -7.17 -11.07 -24.68
N ALA A 175 -7.36 -9.76 -24.69
CA ALA A 175 -6.29 -8.78 -24.49
C ALA A 175 -5.82 -8.71 -23.01
N GLY A 176 -6.48 -9.45 -22.10
CA GLY A 176 -6.13 -9.52 -20.69
C GLY A 176 -6.60 -8.32 -19.88
N VAL A 177 -7.55 -7.53 -20.40
CA VAL A 177 -8.10 -6.39 -19.69
C VAL A 177 -8.95 -6.88 -18.51
N THR A 178 -8.50 -6.59 -17.29
CA THR A 178 -9.23 -6.90 -16.06
C THR A 178 -9.71 -5.59 -15.43
N VAL A 179 -10.90 -5.60 -14.84
CA VAL A 179 -11.47 -4.45 -14.13
C VAL A 179 -11.73 -4.82 -12.68
N GLU A 180 -11.45 -3.89 -11.77
CA GLU A 180 -11.79 -4.01 -10.35
C GLU A 180 -12.56 -2.76 -9.89
N PRO A 181 -13.52 -2.90 -8.96
CA PRO A 181 -14.18 -1.75 -8.36
C PRO A 181 -13.16 -0.88 -7.61
N VAL A 182 -13.24 0.44 -7.81
CA VAL A 182 -12.42 1.40 -7.06
C VAL A 182 -13.11 1.72 -5.73
N TRP A 183 -12.36 1.64 -4.64
CA TRP A 183 -12.83 1.96 -3.29
C TRP A 183 -12.03 3.14 -2.72
N THR A 184 -12.65 3.91 -1.83
CA THR A 184 -11.95 4.97 -1.09
C THR A 184 -11.36 4.39 0.20
N ALA A 185 -10.12 4.77 0.49
CA ALA A 185 -9.43 4.45 1.73
C ALA A 185 -8.66 5.68 2.23
N PRO A 186 -8.40 5.81 3.55
CA PRO A 186 -7.53 6.86 4.05
C PRO A 186 -6.12 6.73 3.47
N ALA A 187 -5.69 7.72 2.70
CA ALA A 187 -4.28 7.91 2.36
C ALA A 187 -3.57 8.48 3.59
N VAL A 188 -3.01 7.60 4.43
CA VAL A 188 -2.21 7.98 5.60
C VAL A 188 -0.75 7.68 5.33
N GLU A 189 0.07 8.72 5.38
CA GLU A 189 1.52 8.57 5.35
C GLU A 189 2.00 8.30 6.79
N PHE A 190 2.85 7.30 6.97
CA PHE A 190 3.43 6.97 8.26
C PHE A 190 4.91 6.69 8.12
N VAL A 191 5.67 7.03 9.17
CA VAL A 191 7.06 6.63 9.31
C VAL A 191 7.10 5.43 10.25
N SER A 192 7.65 4.31 9.78
CA SER A 192 7.90 3.15 10.63
C SER A 192 9.29 3.27 11.24
N ALA A 193 9.39 3.25 12.56
CA ALA A 193 10.64 3.27 13.30
C ALA A 193 10.57 2.38 14.54
N PRO A 194 11.69 1.77 14.98
CA PRO A 194 11.74 1.05 16.26
C PRO A 194 11.61 2.05 17.41
N GLY A 195 10.95 1.62 18.49
CA GLY A 195 10.82 2.40 19.72
C GLY A 195 10.99 1.52 20.96
N GLU A 196 11.46 2.13 22.04
CA GLU A 196 11.61 1.48 23.36
C GLU A 196 10.81 2.27 24.41
N ILE A 197 10.19 1.54 25.34
CA ILE A 197 9.50 2.15 26.48
C ILE A 197 10.49 2.21 27.66
N GLY A 198 10.93 3.41 28.00
CA GLY A 198 11.77 3.67 29.16
C GLY A 198 10.96 4.07 30.40
N TYR A 199 11.58 3.95 31.58
CA TYR A 199 11.05 4.58 32.77
C TYR A 199 11.21 6.10 32.70
N ASP A 200 10.26 6.81 33.28
CA ASP A 200 10.39 8.24 33.53
C ASP A 200 11.46 8.46 34.61
N GLN A 201 12.64 8.97 34.21
CA GLN A 201 13.78 9.17 35.10
C GLN A 201 13.48 10.13 36.26
N SER A 202 12.46 10.99 36.15
CA SER A 202 12.03 11.86 37.25
C SER A 202 11.27 11.11 38.35
N ARG A 203 10.80 9.89 38.06
CA ARG A 203 10.05 9.02 38.98
C ARG A 203 10.81 7.77 39.39
N VAL A 204 12.11 7.70 39.09
CA VAL A 204 13.00 6.59 39.48
C VAL A 204 14.04 7.11 40.46
N ALA A 205 14.22 6.40 41.57
CA ALA A 205 15.27 6.67 42.54
C ALA A 205 16.17 5.43 42.68
N HIS A 206 17.48 5.64 42.55
CA HIS A 206 18.47 4.61 42.85
C HIS A 206 18.89 4.75 44.31
N LEU A 207 18.60 3.73 45.12
CA LEU A 207 18.91 3.73 46.55
C LEU A 207 20.23 2.98 46.78
N SER A 208 21.11 3.62 47.54
CA SER A 208 22.41 3.07 47.94
C SER A 208 22.53 3.10 49.47
N ALA A 209 23.22 2.12 50.05
CA ALA A 209 23.57 2.15 51.46
C ALA A 209 24.59 3.27 51.73
N ARG A 210 24.50 3.92 52.89
CA ARG A 210 25.43 5.00 53.29
C ARG A 210 26.85 4.52 53.60
N SER A 211 27.02 3.25 53.94
CA SER A 211 28.31 2.62 54.23
C SER A 211 28.31 1.20 53.64
N PRO A 212 29.46 0.73 53.12
CA PRO A 212 29.59 -0.63 52.60
C PRO A 212 29.40 -1.66 53.71
N GLY A 213 28.72 -2.75 53.38
CA GLY A 213 28.40 -3.81 54.34
C GLY A 213 27.85 -5.06 53.68
N THR A 214 27.52 -6.04 54.51
CA THR A 214 26.90 -7.30 54.08
C THR A 214 25.39 -7.20 54.29
N VAL A 215 24.59 -7.59 53.28
CA VAL A 215 23.13 -7.62 53.42
C VAL A 215 22.76 -8.76 54.37
N ARG A 216 22.22 -8.41 55.54
CA ARG A 216 21.81 -9.38 56.56
C ARG A 216 20.41 -9.94 56.30
N LYS A 217 19.50 -9.11 55.80
CA LYS A 217 18.12 -9.50 55.51
C LYS A 217 17.52 -8.60 54.43
N VAL A 218 16.75 -9.19 53.52
CA VAL A 218 15.98 -8.48 52.49
C VAL A 218 14.49 -8.62 52.83
N PHE A 219 13.77 -7.51 52.85
CA PHE A 219 12.34 -7.47 53.16
C PHE A 219 11.46 -7.32 51.92
N LYS A 220 12.02 -6.75 50.84
CA LYS A 220 11.29 -6.47 49.58
C LYS A 220 12.03 -7.01 48.36
N HIS A 221 11.26 -7.52 47.42
CA HIS A 221 11.76 -8.12 46.17
C HIS A 221 11.27 -7.35 44.94
N LEU A 222 11.89 -7.62 43.80
CA LEU A 222 11.51 -7.02 42.52
C LEU A 222 10.03 -7.28 42.21
N GLY A 223 9.33 -6.22 41.79
CA GLY A 223 7.90 -6.26 41.46
C GLY A 223 6.95 -6.07 42.65
N GLN A 224 7.46 -5.97 43.89
CA GLN A 224 6.63 -5.66 45.04
C GLN A 224 6.45 -4.15 45.22
N ASP A 225 5.23 -3.75 45.59
CA ASP A 225 4.94 -2.37 45.95
C ASP A 225 5.61 -1.98 47.27
N VAL A 226 6.12 -0.75 47.30
CA VAL A 226 6.78 -0.15 48.46
C VAL A 226 6.30 1.28 48.67
N LYS A 227 6.22 1.71 49.92
CA LYS A 227 5.91 3.11 50.28
C LYS A 227 7.15 3.83 50.80
N ALA A 228 7.14 5.16 50.73
CA ALA A 228 8.20 5.98 51.32
C ALA A 228 8.34 5.67 52.82
N GLY A 229 9.58 5.45 53.26
CA GLY A 229 9.90 5.07 54.65
C GLY A 229 9.77 3.57 54.96
N GLU A 230 9.35 2.75 54.01
CA GLU A 230 9.27 1.30 54.24
C GLU A 230 10.66 0.63 54.20
N LEU A 231 10.89 -0.32 55.10
CA LEU A 231 12.16 -1.02 55.22
C LEU A 231 12.36 -2.00 54.05
N LEU A 232 13.40 -1.76 53.24
CA LEU A 232 13.72 -2.60 52.07
C LEU A 232 14.69 -3.74 52.40
N ALA A 233 15.77 -3.41 53.13
CA ALA A 233 16.81 -4.35 53.51
C ALA A 233 17.55 -3.87 54.77
N LEU A 234 18.17 -4.81 55.48
CA LEU A 234 19.08 -4.55 56.58
C LEU A 234 20.50 -4.85 56.15
N VAL A 235 21.39 -3.87 56.28
CA VAL A 235 22.82 -3.98 55.95
C VAL A 235 23.63 -3.94 57.23
N ASP A 236 24.52 -4.91 57.38
CA ASP A 236 25.49 -4.96 58.47
C ASP A 236 26.81 -4.32 58.01
N ALA A 237 27.14 -3.16 58.57
CA ALA A 237 28.28 -2.34 58.17
C ALA A 237 29.32 -2.28 59.28
N ALA A 238 30.53 -2.77 59.01
CA ALA A 238 31.62 -2.81 59.99
C ALA A 238 32.03 -1.41 60.48
N GLU A 239 31.93 -0.40 59.61
CA GLU A 239 32.25 1.00 59.93
C GLU A 239 31.32 1.58 61.01
N VAL A 240 30.02 1.28 60.94
CA VAL A 240 29.04 1.65 61.97
C VAL A 240 29.40 1.00 63.31
N GLY A 241 29.82 -0.27 63.28
CA GLY A 241 30.28 -0.98 64.48
C GLY A 241 31.50 -0.31 65.12
N LYS A 242 32.50 0.09 64.32
CA LYS A 242 33.69 0.82 64.79
C LYS A 242 33.33 2.18 65.38
N ALA A 243 32.52 2.97 64.68
CA ALA A 243 32.08 4.28 65.15
C ALA A 243 31.30 4.18 66.47
N LYS A 244 30.45 3.16 66.63
CA LYS A 244 29.76 2.87 67.89
C LYS A 244 30.74 2.55 69.02
N ALA A 245 31.74 1.71 68.77
CA ALA A 245 32.74 1.36 69.77
C ALA A 245 33.57 2.58 70.21
N GLU A 246 33.99 3.41 69.25
CA GLU A 246 34.72 4.66 69.50
C GLU A 246 33.89 5.66 70.32
N LEU A 247 32.60 5.82 70.00
CA LEU A 247 31.70 6.67 70.77
C LEU A 247 31.57 6.19 72.22
N LEU A 248 31.37 4.88 72.43
CA LEU A 248 31.25 4.32 73.78
C LEU A 248 32.52 4.56 74.60
N GLN A 249 33.69 4.42 73.97
CA GLN A 249 34.97 4.72 74.61
C GLN A 249 35.11 6.22 74.94
N ALA A 250 34.74 7.10 74.01
CA ALA A 250 34.79 8.55 74.21
C ALA A 250 33.84 9.01 75.32
N PHE A 251 32.64 8.43 75.38
CA PHE A 251 31.64 8.71 76.42
C PHE A 251 32.14 8.33 77.81
N ALA A 252 32.67 7.11 77.97
CA ALA A 252 33.25 6.66 79.22
C ALA A 252 34.46 7.53 79.64
N GLY A 253 35.30 7.92 78.67
CA GLY A 253 36.42 8.83 78.91
C GLY A 253 35.99 10.21 79.37
N HIS A 254 34.97 10.80 78.74
CA HIS A 254 34.40 12.09 79.14
C HIS A 254 33.82 12.04 80.56
N GLN A 255 33.05 10.99 80.88
CA GLN A 255 32.46 10.80 82.21
C GLN A 255 33.54 10.73 83.30
N LEU A 256 34.58 9.92 83.08
CA LEU A 256 35.70 9.80 84.02
C LEU A 256 36.43 11.14 84.24
N LYS A 257 36.67 11.90 83.17
CA LYS A 257 37.33 13.22 83.26
C LYS A 257 36.45 14.25 83.97
N ALA A 258 35.13 14.21 83.77
CA ALA A 258 34.18 15.08 84.43
C ALA A 258 34.12 14.81 85.95
N GLU A 259 34.09 13.53 86.34
CA GLU A 259 34.17 13.11 87.74
C GLU A 259 35.51 13.50 88.36
N THR A 260 36.61 13.32 87.63
CA THR A 260 37.95 13.72 88.08
C THR A 260 38.01 15.23 88.35
N LEU A 261 37.47 16.06 87.46
CA LEU A 261 37.42 17.51 87.66
C LEU A 261 36.58 17.87 88.89
N THR A 262 35.43 17.20 89.07
CA THR A 262 34.55 17.41 90.22
C THR A 262 35.25 17.06 91.53
N SER A 263 35.92 15.91 91.58
CA SER A 263 36.70 15.45 92.74
C SER A 263 37.84 16.40 93.09
N VAL A 264 38.59 16.87 92.08
CA VAL A 264 39.69 17.83 92.23
C VAL A 264 39.20 19.21 92.70
N LYS A 265 38.02 19.67 92.25
CA LYS A 265 37.39 20.91 92.73
C LYS A 265 36.92 20.81 94.18
N GLN A 266 36.47 19.63 94.61
CA GLN A 266 36.01 19.39 95.99
C GLN A 266 37.15 19.24 97.01
N SER A 267 38.40 19.04 96.58
CA SER A 267 39.54 18.75 97.48
C SER A 267 40.13 19.96 98.22
N GLY A 268 39.38 21.05 98.40
CA GLY A 268 39.60 22.02 99.48
C GLY A 268 40.97 22.69 99.57
N GLY A 269 41.54 23.16 98.45
CA GLY A 269 42.68 24.10 98.46
C GLY A 269 44.09 23.51 98.39
N ALA A 270 44.25 22.19 98.34
CA ALA A 270 45.56 21.53 98.22
C ALA A 270 46.06 21.32 96.77
N VAL A 271 45.29 21.76 95.76
CA VAL A 271 45.60 21.48 94.35
C VAL A 271 46.23 22.70 93.69
N SER A 272 47.37 22.51 93.01
CA SER A 272 48.05 23.58 92.28
C SER A 272 47.20 24.07 91.10
N GLY A 273 47.24 25.38 90.81
CA GLY A 273 46.52 25.97 89.67
C GLY A 273 46.98 25.44 88.31
N ALA A 274 48.19 24.88 88.22
CA ALA A 274 48.65 24.15 87.04
C ALA A 274 47.90 22.81 86.87
N ARG A 275 47.69 22.06 87.96
CA ARG A 275 46.96 20.80 87.94
C ARG A 275 45.47 20.98 87.64
N LEU A 276 44.84 22.05 88.13
CA LEU A 276 43.46 22.38 87.77
C LEU A 276 43.31 22.63 86.26
N ARG A 277 44.18 23.46 85.67
CA ARG A 277 44.17 23.71 84.22
C ARG A 277 44.43 22.45 83.40
N GLU A 278 45.29 21.56 83.88
CA GLU A 278 45.55 20.27 83.22
C GLU A 278 44.31 19.37 83.19
N VAL A 279 43.59 19.25 84.32
CA VAL A 279 42.37 18.43 84.40
C VAL A 279 41.22 19.06 83.59
N GLU A 280 41.08 20.38 83.61
CA GLU A 280 40.10 21.09 82.77
C GLU A 280 40.39 20.91 81.28
N ALA A 281 41.65 21.06 80.86
CA ALA A 281 42.06 20.80 79.47
C ALA A 281 41.77 19.34 79.05
N ALA A 282 42.01 18.39 79.95
CA ALA A 282 41.73 16.98 79.68
C ALA A 282 40.23 16.66 79.59
N LEU A 283 39.36 17.40 80.29
CA LEU A 283 37.91 17.29 80.13
C LEU A 283 37.46 17.85 78.78
N VAL A 284 37.96 19.04 78.40
CA VAL A 284 37.66 19.65 77.10
C VAL A 284 38.10 18.74 75.95
N GLU A 285 39.28 18.12 76.04
CA GLU A 285 39.75 17.14 75.06
C GLU A 285 38.79 15.93 74.95
N ALA A 286 38.31 15.42 76.09
CA ALA A 286 37.38 14.29 76.11
C ALA A 286 35.99 14.66 75.56
N GLU A 287 35.51 15.88 75.80
CA GLU A 287 34.27 16.41 75.24
C GLU A 287 34.34 16.56 73.72
N ILE A 288 35.48 17.04 73.20
CA ILE A 288 35.72 17.10 71.75
C ILE A 288 35.70 15.69 71.13
N ARG A 289 36.34 14.70 71.77
CA ARG A 289 36.30 13.31 71.29
C ARG A 289 34.90 12.71 71.31
N LEU A 290 34.13 12.98 72.36
CA LEU A 290 32.73 12.54 72.45
C LEU A 290 31.90 13.15 71.31
N SER A 291 32.02 14.46 71.11
CA SER A 291 31.33 15.18 70.02
C SER A 291 31.73 14.64 68.64
N ALA A 292 33.01 14.35 68.42
CA ALA A 292 33.50 13.73 67.19
C ALA A 292 32.90 12.32 66.98
N GLY A 293 32.81 11.50 68.04
CA GLY A 293 32.18 10.19 67.99
C GLY A 293 30.69 10.26 67.60
N CYS A 294 29.94 11.21 68.18
CA CYS A 294 28.55 11.46 67.82
C CYS A 294 28.42 11.87 66.35
N GLN A 295 29.28 12.79 65.89
CA GLN A 295 29.27 13.27 64.51
C GLN A 295 29.56 12.14 63.50
N SER A 296 30.48 11.23 63.82
CA SER A 296 30.79 10.07 62.96
C SER A 296 29.56 9.19 62.71
N LEU A 297 28.75 8.91 63.72
CA LEU A 297 27.51 8.13 63.56
C LEU A 297 26.41 8.92 62.83
N THR A 298 26.29 10.23 63.09
CA THR A 298 25.37 11.10 62.34
C THR A 298 25.70 11.10 60.84
N ASN A 299 26.98 11.17 60.47
CA ASN A 299 27.42 11.09 59.08
C ASN A 299 27.00 9.76 58.42
N LEU A 300 27.05 8.66 59.18
CA LEU A 300 26.58 7.34 58.75
C LEU A 300 25.04 7.22 58.70
N GLY A 301 24.31 8.28 59.05
CA GLY A 301 22.85 8.32 59.02
C GLY A 301 22.16 7.79 60.27
N LEU A 302 22.88 7.77 61.39
CA LEU A 302 22.35 7.43 62.71
C LEU A 302 22.43 8.68 63.59
N PRO A 303 21.55 9.68 63.37
CA PRO A 303 21.54 10.90 64.18
C PRO A 303 21.15 10.58 65.63
N PHE A 304 21.75 11.32 66.56
CA PHE A 304 21.32 11.37 67.96
C PHE A 304 20.32 12.52 68.09
N GLU A 305 19.05 12.18 68.36
CA GLU A 305 18.03 13.13 68.82
C GLU A 305 18.00 13.20 70.34
#